data_AF-A0A7C7VYN8-F1
#
_entry.id   AF-A0A7C7VYN8-F1
#
_cell.length_a   1.000
_cell.length_b   1.000
_cell.length_c   1.000
_cell.angle_alpha   90.00
_cell.angle_beta   90.00
_cell.angle_gamma   90.00
#
_symmetry.space_group_name_H-M   'P 1'
#
loop_
_entity.id
_entity.type
_entity.pdbx_description
1 polymer ?
#
loop_
_entity_poly.entity_id
_entity_poly.type
_entity_poly.pdbx_seq_one_letter_code
_entity_poly.pdbx_strand_id
1 'polypeptide(L)'
;KIFPFKVHRGKQPYDTVYNYFLQPKTVGEGGFWTEFNWDQALRLGSEAVGMEYSGSYGFAPTEMFWPTTHMVAPADQALTCGYCHGQDGRMDWEALGYYGDPIDWGGRFSAKR
;
A
#
# COMPACT_ATOMS: atom_id res chain seq x y z
N LYS A 1 -11.19 14.76 5.59
CA LYS A 1 -12.17 13.69 5.21
C LYS A 1 -11.42 12.36 5.26
N ILE A 2 -12.07 11.30 5.74
CA ILE A 2 -11.49 9.95 5.81
C ILE A 2 -12.03 9.14 4.61
N PHE A 3 -11.18 8.38 3.93
CA PHE A 3 -11.53 7.60 2.75
C PHE A 3 -11.07 6.14 2.89
N PRO A 4 -11.80 5.18 2.30
CA PRO A 4 -11.41 3.77 2.31
C PRO A 4 -10.40 3.45 1.19
N PHE A 5 -9.39 2.65 1.51
CA PHE A 5 -8.39 2.16 0.56
C PHE A 5 -8.20 0.65 0.69
N LYS A 6 -7.95 -0.01 -0.44
CA LYS A 6 -7.31 -1.34 -0.48
C LYS A 6 -5.80 -1.14 -0.43
N VAL A 7 -5.13 -1.85 0.48
CA VAL A 7 -3.66 -1.87 0.58
C VAL A 7 -3.12 -3.15 -0.06
N HIS A 8 -2.30 -3.04 -1.10
CA HIS A 8 -1.52 -4.15 -1.64
C HIS A 8 -0.12 -4.12 -1.02
N ARG A 9 0.32 -5.26 -0.50
CA ARG A 9 1.65 -5.43 0.08
C ARG A 9 2.44 -6.44 -0.74
N GLY A 10 3.74 -6.23 -0.88
CA GLY A 10 4.62 -7.13 -1.61
C GLY A 10 6.10 -6.87 -1.33
N LYS A 11 6.97 -7.67 -1.93
CA LYS A 11 8.41 -7.41 -1.99
C LYS A 11 8.84 -7.36 -3.46
N GLN A 12 9.54 -6.31 -3.85
CA GLN A 12 9.92 -6.04 -5.24
C GLN A 12 11.44 -5.90 -5.37
N PRO A 13 12.03 -6.25 -6.54
CA PRO A 13 13.47 -6.17 -6.74
C PRO A 13 13.94 -4.72 -6.76
N TYR A 14 15.07 -4.46 -6.10
CA TYR A 14 15.73 -3.16 -6.11
C TYR A 14 17.24 -3.33 -6.26
N ASP A 15 17.91 -2.30 -6.78
CA ASP A 15 19.36 -2.28 -6.91
C ASP A 15 20.00 -1.93 -5.55
N THR A 16 20.87 -2.80 -5.03
CA THR A 16 21.46 -2.60 -3.69
C THR A 16 22.55 -1.52 -3.65
N VAL A 17 23.04 -1.07 -4.81
CA VAL A 17 24.06 -0.02 -4.91
C VAL A 17 23.37 1.32 -5.16
N TYR A 18 22.51 1.39 -6.18
CA TYR A 18 21.85 2.64 -6.55
C TYR A 18 20.60 2.96 -5.72
N ASN A 19 20.08 1.99 -4.97
CA ASN A 19 18.94 2.14 -4.06
C ASN A 19 17.64 2.64 -4.71
N TYR A 20 17.34 2.18 -5.92
CA TYR A 20 16.03 2.32 -6.55
C TYR A 20 15.42 0.97 -6.93
N PHE A 21 14.09 0.92 -7.07
CA PHE A 21 13.39 -0.25 -7.59
C PHE A 21 13.74 -0.49 -9.06
N LEU A 22 13.90 -1.75 -9.41
CA LEU A 22 14.21 -2.21 -10.76
C LEU A 22 12.93 -2.67 -11.45
N GLN A 23 12.86 -2.46 -12.77
CA GLN A 23 11.74 -2.90 -13.60
C GLN A 23 12.16 -4.15 -14.38
N PRO A 24 11.87 -5.37 -13.89
CA PRO A 24 12.29 -6.59 -14.58
C PRO A 24 11.52 -6.79 -15.89
N LYS A 25 12.21 -7.31 -16.91
CA LYS A 25 11.54 -7.93 -18.06
C LYS A 25 10.94 -9.26 -17.63
N THR A 26 9.62 -9.30 -17.43
CA THR A 26 8.94 -10.54 -16.98
C THR A 26 8.55 -11.47 -18.11
N VAL A 27 8.22 -10.93 -19.29
CA VAL A 27 7.68 -11.67 -20.44
C VAL A 27 8.55 -11.52 -21.71
N GLY A 28 8.34 -12.44 -22.65
CA GLY A 28 9.02 -12.48 -23.94
C GLY A 28 10.37 -13.21 -23.87
N GLU A 29 11.13 -13.16 -24.97
CA GLU A 29 12.47 -13.74 -25.04
C GLU A 29 13.36 -13.17 -23.92
N GLY A 30 14.04 -14.05 -23.19
CA GLY A 30 14.86 -13.69 -22.04
C GLY A 30 14.11 -13.21 -20.80
N GLY A 31 12.77 -13.21 -20.81
CA GLY A 31 11.94 -12.76 -19.70
C GLY A 31 11.94 -13.71 -18.51
N PHE A 32 11.74 -13.16 -17.31
CA PHE A 32 11.79 -13.92 -16.05
C PHE A 32 10.86 -15.14 -16.02
N TRP A 33 9.66 -15.07 -16.60
CA TRP A 33 8.70 -16.19 -16.54
C TRP A 33 9.07 -17.38 -17.46
N THR A 34 10.08 -17.22 -18.32
CA THR A 34 10.63 -18.31 -19.13
C THR A 34 11.95 -18.80 -18.57
N GLU A 35 12.86 -17.88 -18.24
CA GLU A 35 14.24 -18.21 -17.87
C GLU A 35 14.45 -18.35 -16.35
N PHE A 36 13.53 -17.80 -15.56
CA PHE A 36 13.59 -17.75 -14.09
C PHE A 36 14.90 -17.18 -13.54
N ASN A 37 15.56 -16.31 -14.31
CA ASN A 37 16.81 -15.64 -13.94
C ASN A 37 16.55 -14.16 -13.66
N TRP A 38 16.68 -13.76 -12.39
CA TRP A 38 16.50 -12.38 -11.96
C TRP A 38 17.56 -11.44 -12.52
N ASP A 39 18.85 -11.78 -12.47
CA ASP A 39 19.90 -10.87 -12.96
C ASP A 39 19.68 -10.52 -14.44
N GLN A 40 19.38 -11.53 -15.25
CA GLN A 40 19.09 -11.35 -16.67
C GLN A 40 17.84 -10.49 -16.89
N ALA A 41 16.74 -10.79 -16.19
CA ALA A 41 15.48 -10.05 -16.34
C ALA A 41 15.62 -8.58 -15.91
N LEU A 42 16.40 -8.31 -14.86
CA LEU A 42 16.67 -6.97 -14.35
C LEU A 42 17.58 -6.20 -15.29
N ARG A 43 18.62 -6.83 -15.84
CA ARG A 43 19.51 -6.22 -16.84
C ARG A 43 18.77 -5.82 -18.11
N LEU A 44 18.03 -6.75 -18.71
CA LEU A 44 17.22 -6.48 -19.91
C LEU A 44 16.15 -5.43 -19.66
N GLY A 45 15.54 -5.45 -18.46
CA GLY A 45 14.55 -4.46 -18.06
C GLY A 45 15.14 -3.06 -17.90
N SER A 46 16.26 -2.95 -17.20
CA SER A 46 17.00 -1.69 -17.00
C SER A 46 17.49 -1.09 -18.32
N GLU A 47 18.01 -1.92 -19.23
CA GLU A 47 18.38 -1.48 -20.59
C GLU A 47 17.17 -0.92 -21.34
N ALA A 48 16.01 -1.57 -21.25
CA ALA A 48 14.80 -1.14 -21.94
C ALA A 48 14.24 0.20 -21.42
N VAL A 49 14.41 0.50 -20.13
CA VAL A 49 13.94 1.75 -19.51
C VAL A 49 15.04 2.82 -19.39
N GLY A 50 16.25 2.54 -19.87
CA GLY A 50 17.37 3.48 -19.85
C GLY A 50 17.90 3.78 -18.44
N MET A 51 17.83 2.81 -17.53
CA MET A 51 18.37 2.91 -16.17
C MET A 51 19.64 2.06 -16.03
N GLU A 52 20.57 2.49 -15.18
CA GLU A 52 21.73 1.66 -14.86
C GLU A 52 21.31 0.43 -14.02
N TYR A 53 22.10 -0.63 -14.06
CA TYR A 53 21.94 -1.77 -13.17
C TYR A 53 23.32 -2.23 -12.72
N SER A 54 23.56 -2.21 -11.41
CA SER A 54 24.86 -2.52 -10.81
C SER A 54 25.25 -3.99 -10.93
N GLY A 55 24.31 -4.87 -11.30
CA GLY A 55 24.48 -6.32 -11.22
C GLY A 55 24.21 -6.89 -9.82
N SER A 56 23.84 -6.06 -8.85
CA SER A 56 23.48 -6.49 -7.49
C SER A 56 22.05 -6.08 -7.18
N TYR A 57 21.25 -7.05 -6.72
CA TYR A 57 19.84 -6.82 -6.39
C TYR A 57 19.46 -7.47 -5.06
N GLY A 58 18.43 -6.89 -4.44
CA GLY A 58 17.74 -7.44 -3.28
C GLY A 58 16.23 -7.27 -3.45
N PHE A 59 15.46 -7.58 -2.41
CA PHE A 59 14.01 -7.39 -2.39
C PHE A 59 13.59 -6.52 -1.22
N ALA A 60 12.92 -5.40 -1.52
CA ALA A 60 12.42 -4.46 -0.52
C ALA A 60 10.90 -4.53 -0.41
N PRO A 61 10.32 -4.38 0.81
CA PRO A 61 8.88 -4.35 1.00
C PRO A 61 8.26 -3.09 0.39
N THR A 62 7.06 -3.22 -0.16
CA THR A 62 6.27 -2.12 -0.71
C THR A 62 4.84 -2.21 -0.22
N GLU A 63 4.23 -1.06 0.05
CA GLU A 63 2.79 -0.90 0.23
C GLU A 63 2.27 0.08 -0.82
N MET A 64 1.17 -0.27 -1.49
CA MET A 64 0.50 0.60 -2.46
C MET A 64 -0.99 0.69 -2.12
N PHE A 65 -1.53 1.90 -2.19
CA PHE A 65 -2.87 2.23 -1.75
C PHE A 65 -3.76 2.53 -2.96
N TRP A 66 -4.84 1.77 -3.12
CA TRP A 66 -5.86 2.03 -4.14
C TRP A 66 -7.16 2.48 -3.49
N PRO A 67 -7.75 3.61 -3.92
CA PRO A 67 -9.07 4.03 -3.44
C PRO A 67 -10.14 2.97 -3.75
N THR A 68 -11.02 2.69 -2.79
CA THR A 68 -12.20 1.84 -3.01
C THR A 68 -13.40 2.73 -3.36
N THR A 69 -13.77 2.78 -4.64
CA THR A 69 -14.79 3.71 -5.18
C THR A 69 -16.02 3.03 -5.78
N HIS A 70 -16.00 1.70 -5.91
CA HIS A 70 -17.09 0.88 -6.45
C HIS A 70 -17.59 -0.10 -5.39
N MET A 71 -18.58 -0.94 -5.74
CA MET A 71 -19.28 -1.84 -4.80
C MET A 71 -19.95 -1.07 -3.64
N VAL A 72 -20.59 0.07 -3.96
CA VAL A 72 -21.39 0.82 -2.98
C VAL A 72 -22.57 -0.04 -2.55
N ALA A 73 -22.61 -0.38 -1.27
CA ALA A 73 -23.70 -1.16 -0.69
C ALA A 73 -25.00 -0.34 -0.59
N PRO A 74 -26.18 -1.00 -0.52
CA PRO A 74 -27.44 -0.32 -0.24
C PRO A 74 -27.41 0.47 1.08
N ALA A 75 -28.28 1.47 1.20
CA ALA A 75 -28.24 2.44 2.31
C ALA A 75 -28.47 1.80 3.69
N ASP A 76 -29.23 0.71 3.77
CA ASP A 76 -29.47 -0.04 5.01
C ASP A 76 -28.24 -0.83 5.50
N GLN A 77 -27.20 -0.96 4.68
CA GLN A 77 -25.91 -1.58 5.03
C GLN A 77 -24.80 -0.55 5.25
N ALA A 78 -25.12 0.75 5.22
CA ALA A 78 -24.15 1.80 5.52
C ALA A 78 -23.58 1.63 6.94
N LEU A 79 -22.30 1.98 7.10
CA LEU A 79 -21.66 1.98 8.42
C LEU A 79 -22.38 2.98 9.34
N THR A 80 -22.97 2.47 10.41
CA THR A 80 -23.59 3.26 11.48
C THR A 80 -22.57 3.59 12.58
N CYS A 81 -22.97 4.42 13.55
CA CYS A 81 -22.10 4.98 14.60
C CYS A 81 -21.22 3.91 15.29
N GLY A 82 -21.80 2.77 15.65
CA GLY A 82 -21.10 1.69 16.36
C GLY A 82 -20.01 0.99 15.56
N TYR A 83 -20.01 1.08 14.21
CA TYR A 83 -18.92 0.53 13.40
C TYR A 83 -17.65 1.36 13.49
N CYS A 84 -17.73 2.63 13.88
CA CYS A 84 -16.56 3.48 14.11
C CYS A 84 -16.27 3.62 15.60
N HIS A 85 -17.33 3.75 16.42
CA HIS A 85 -17.26 4.13 17.83
C HIS A 85 -17.51 3.00 18.83
N GLY A 86 -17.64 1.76 18.33
CA GLY A 86 -17.80 0.58 19.16
C GLY A 86 -16.46 0.06 19.69
N GLN A 87 -16.52 -0.90 20.61
CA GLN A 87 -15.35 -1.56 21.20
C GLN A 87 -14.40 -2.14 20.13
N ASP A 88 -14.96 -2.68 19.04
CA ASP A 88 -14.22 -3.18 17.87
C ASP A 88 -14.39 -2.23 16.66
N GLY A 89 -14.24 -0.93 16.91
CA GLY A 89 -14.37 0.12 15.90
C GLY A 89 -13.39 -0.04 14.73
N ARG A 90 -13.82 0.34 13.53
CA ARG A 90 -13.02 0.24 12.29
C ARG A 90 -11.92 1.30 12.17
N MET A 91 -11.91 2.31 13.04
CA MET A 91 -11.04 3.48 12.93
C MET A 91 -9.87 3.38 13.90
N ASP A 92 -8.66 3.47 13.37
CA ASP A 92 -7.47 3.74 14.17
C ASP A 92 -7.38 5.25 14.42
N TRP A 93 -7.99 5.70 15.52
CA TRP A 93 -8.12 7.12 15.83
C TRP A 93 -6.77 7.81 16.03
N GLU A 94 -5.81 7.15 16.67
CA GLU A 94 -4.47 7.70 16.90
C GLU A 94 -3.69 7.84 15.60
N ALA A 95 -3.71 6.82 14.73
CA ALA A 95 -3.07 6.91 13.41
C ALA A 95 -3.72 7.98 12.51
N LEU A 96 -5.01 8.26 12.71
CA LEU A 96 -5.74 9.35 12.04
C LEU A 96 -5.46 10.73 12.66
N GLY A 97 -4.69 10.81 13.75
CA GLY A 97 -4.31 12.06 14.42
C GLY A 97 -5.30 12.57 15.47
N TYR A 98 -6.24 11.73 15.93
CA TYR A 98 -7.16 12.04 17.03
C TYR A 98 -6.57 11.57 18.37
N TYR A 99 -7.02 12.15 19.49
CA TYR A 99 -6.59 11.77 20.85
C TYR A 99 -7.14 10.44 21.37
N GLY A 100 -7.89 9.72 20.53
CA GLY A 100 -8.79 8.65 20.91
C GLY A 100 -10.14 8.86 20.25
N ASP A 101 -11.13 8.04 20.62
CA ASP A 101 -12.44 8.08 20.00
C ASP A 101 -13.11 9.47 20.16
N PRO A 102 -13.39 10.19 19.05
CA PRO A 102 -14.01 11.52 19.12
C PRO A 102 -15.38 11.56 19.81
N ILE A 103 -16.09 10.43 19.93
CA ILE A 103 -17.37 10.40 20.65
C ILE A 103 -17.19 10.66 22.15
N ASP A 104 -16.04 10.26 22.71
CA ASP A 104 -15.77 10.33 24.14
C ASP A 104 -15.30 11.71 24.58
N TRP A 105 -14.57 12.44 23.71
CA TRP A 105 -13.94 13.70 24.06
C TRP A 105 -14.41 14.91 23.24
N GLY A 106 -14.91 14.69 22.02
CA GLY A 106 -15.33 15.75 21.09
C GLY A 106 -16.80 16.15 21.22
N GLY A 107 -17.56 15.50 22.11
CA GLY A 107 -18.97 15.78 22.34
C GLY A 107 -19.23 17.19 22.85
N ARG A 108 -20.38 17.77 22.48
CA ARG A 108 -20.83 19.13 22.88
C ARG A 108 -20.86 19.36 24.40
N PHE A 109 -20.88 18.27 25.19
CA PHE A 109 -20.94 18.28 26.65
C PHE A 109 -19.72 17.61 27.31
N SER A 110 -18.71 17.20 26.54
CA SER A 110 -17.46 16.71 27.09
C SER A 110 -16.73 17.88 27.75
N ALA A 111 -16.60 17.80 29.07
CA ALA A 111 -15.92 18.81 29.86
C ALA A 111 -14.47 18.96 29.39
N LYS A 112 -14.03 20.21 29.24
CA LYS A 112 -12.61 20.58 29.11
C LYS A 112 -11.81 19.78 30.16
N ARG A 113 -10.98 18.85 29.70
CA ARG A 113 -9.85 18.38 30.49
C ARG A 113 -8.68 19.33 30.28
#